data_AF-A0A9E0UCG8-F1
#
_entry.id   AF-A0A9E0UCG8-F1
#
_cell.length_a   1.000
_cell.length_b   1.000
_cell.length_c   1.000
_cell.angle_alpha   90.00
_cell.angle_beta   90.00
_cell.angle_gamma   90.00
#
_symmetry.space_group_name_H-M   'P 1'
#
loop_
_entity.id
_entity.type
_entity.pdbx_description
1 polymer ?
#
loop_
_entity_poly.entity_id
_entity_poly.type
_entity_poly.pdbx_seq_one_letter_code
_entity_poly.pdbx_strand_id
1 'polypeptide(L)' 'MENKYALQIEARLLEGGLSVVDTVPINYGQQIKLDCGINVNVYSTGKILVQGKLHFCAPESTRGQLEAILPPHTKWNLGG' A
#
# COMPACT_ATOMS: atom_id res chain seq x y z
N MET A 1 -14.20 -13.32 3.50
CA MET A 1 -14.66 -12.47 2.36
C MET A 1 -13.45 -11.68 1.91
N GLU A 2 -13.00 -11.92 0.69
CA GLU A 2 -11.82 -11.26 0.13
C GLU A 2 -12.15 -9.80 -0.21
N ASN A 3 -11.28 -8.85 0.16
CA ASN A 3 -11.54 -7.43 -0.08
C ASN A 3 -11.20 -7.11 -1.53
N LYS A 4 -12.22 -6.94 -2.39
CA LYS A 4 -12.07 -6.59 -3.80
C LYS A 4 -11.25 -5.32 -4.04
N TYR A 5 -11.21 -4.40 -3.08
CA TYR A 5 -10.34 -3.22 -3.17
C TYR A 5 -8.88 -3.57 -2.93
N ALA A 6 -8.60 -4.49 -2.00
CA ALA A 6 -7.24 -4.90 -1.69
C ALA A 6 -6.59 -5.61 -2.89
N LEU A 7 -7.32 -6.52 -3.55
CA LEU A 7 -6.85 -7.19 -4.77
C LEU A 7 -6.54 -6.20 -5.89
N GLN A 8 -7.40 -5.20 -6.10
CA GLN A 8 -7.17 -4.17 -7.12
C GLN A 8 -5.93 -3.33 -6.79
N ILE A 9 -5.77 -2.94 -5.52
CA ILE A 9 -4.60 -2.15 -5.10
C ILE A 9 -3.32 -2.98 -5.21
N GLU A 10 -3.34 -4.25 -4.78
CA GLU A 10 -2.21 -5.18 -4.92
C GLU A 10 -1.79 -5.32 -6.39
N ALA A 11 -2.74 -5.55 -7.30
CA ALA A 11 -2.47 -5.62 -8.74
C ALA A 11 -1.82 -4.33 -9.26
N ARG A 12 -2.36 -3.16 -8.92
CA ARG A 12 -1.78 -1.88 -9.37
C ARG A 12 -0.40 -1.59 -8.78
N LEU A 13 -0.13 -2.05 -7.55
CA LEU A 13 1.20 -1.95 -6.93
C LEU A 13 2.21 -2.80 -7.70
N LEU A 14 1.84 -4.04 -8.04
CA LEU A 14 2.68 -4.94 -8.84
C LEU A 14 2.90 -4.39 -10.26
N GLU A 15 1.86 -3.90 -10.94
CA GLU A 15 1.96 -3.26 -12.26
C GLU A 15 2.82 -1.99 -12.22
N GLY A 16 2.80 -1.26 -11.10
CA GLY A 16 3.65 -0.10 -10.87
C GLY A 16 5.10 -0.42 -10.50
N GLY A 17 5.48 -1.70 -10.50
CA GLY A 17 6.84 -2.17 -10.20
C GLY A 17 7.19 -2.23 -8.72
N LEU A 18 6.20 -2.15 -7.82
CA LEU A 18 6.40 -2.31 -6.38
C LEU A 18 6.33 -3.78 -5.99
N SER A 19 7.26 -4.21 -5.16
CA SER A 19 7.32 -5.59 -4.68
C SER A 19 6.46 -5.76 -3.43
N VAL A 20 5.40 -6.57 -3.57
CA VAL A 20 4.54 -7.00 -2.46
C VAL A 20 5.20 -8.19 -1.78
N VAL A 21 5.49 -8.06 -0.49
CA VAL A 21 6.10 -9.12 0.33
C VAL A 21 5.05 -10.06 0.86
N ASP A 22 3.93 -9.51 1.33
CA ASP A 22 2.93 -10.27 2.07
C ASP A 22 1.63 -9.48 2.16
N THR A 23 0.50 -10.18 2.17
CA THR A 23 -0.83 -9.57 2.31
C THR A 23 -1.56 -10.23 3.46
N VAL A 24 -1.75 -9.47 4.55
CA VAL A 24 -2.37 -9.97 5.79
C VAL A 24 -3.77 -9.41 5.99
N PRO A 25 -4.72 -10.22 6.51
CA PRO A 25 -6.01 -9.69 6.94
C PRO A 25 -5.84 -8.80 8.18
N ILE A 26 -6.57 -7.68 8.22
CA ILE A 26 -6.64 -6.77 9.37
C ILE A 26 -8.09 -6.51 9.75
N ASN A 27 -8.32 -5.88 10.91
CA ASN A 27 -9.67 -5.47 11.29
C ASN A 27 -10.31 -4.61 10.19
N TYR A 28 -11.42 -5.10 9.65
CA TYR A 28 -12.20 -4.43 8.60
C TYR A 28 -11.44 -4.18 7.28
N GLY A 29 -10.43 -4.99 6.94
CA GLY A 29 -9.66 -4.82 5.70
C GLY A 29 -8.54 -5.83 5.47
N GLN A 30 -7.62 -5.46 4.58
CA GLN A 30 -6.37 -6.19 4.33
C GLN A 30 -5.20 -5.19 4.34
N GLN A 31 -4.05 -5.62 4.81
CA GLN A 31 -2.80 -4.86 4.80
C GLN A 31 -1.83 -5.54 3.86
N ILE A 32 -1.39 -4.79 2.85
CA ILE A 32 -0.40 -5.21 1.85
C ILE A 32 0.94 -4.65 2.32
N LYS A 33 1.92 -5.53 2.58
CA LYS A 33 3.27 -5.16 2.98
C LYS A 33 4.16 -5.09 1.76
N LEU A 34 4.87 -4.00 1.59
CA LEU A 34 5.83 -3.78 0.51
C LEU A 34 7.25 -3.98 1.03
N ASP A 35 8.12 -4.46 0.14
CA ASP A 35 9.54 -4.69 0.44
C ASP A 35 10.26 -3.42 0.91
N CYS A 36 9.80 -2.27 0.41
CA CYS A 36 10.34 -0.95 0.76
C CYS A 36 10.04 -0.49 2.20
N GLY A 37 9.43 -1.33 3.05
CA GLY A 37 9.07 -0.98 4.44
C GLY A 37 7.74 -0.23 4.59
N ILE A 38 6.97 -0.14 3.51
CA ILE A 38 5.65 0.51 3.47
C ILE A 38 4.54 -0.53 3.58
N ASN A 39 3.54 -0.22 4.39
CA ASN A 39 2.32 -1.00 4.55
C ASN A 39 1.14 -0.21 3.97
N VAL A 40 0.42 -0.82 3.03
CA VAL A 40 -0.80 -0.26 2.44
C VAL A 40 -2.01 -0.98 3.03
N ASN A 41 -2.73 -0.31 3.92
CA ASN A 41 -3.95 -0.81 4.51
C ASN A 41 -5.14 -0.44 3.64
N VAL A 42 -5.90 -1.44 3.20
CA VAL A 42 -7.09 -1.30 2.37
C VAL A 42 -8.30 -1.81 3.13
N TYR A 43 -9.16 -0.90 3.56
CA TYR A 43 -10.36 -1.22 4.32
C TYR A 43 -11.52 -1.62 3.40
N SER A 44 -12.46 -2.43 3.89
CA SER A 44 -13.63 -2.88 3.12
C SER A 44 -14.56 -1.74 2.70
N THR A 45 -14.39 -0.57 3.33
CA THR A 45 -15.10 0.69 2.98
C THR A 45 -14.48 1.44 1.80
N GLY A 46 -13.38 0.94 1.22
CA GLY A 46 -12.63 1.61 0.15
C GLY A 46 -11.64 2.68 0.65
N LYS A 47 -11.54 2.88 1.96
CA LYS A 47 -10.49 3.72 2.57
C LYS A 47 -9.13 3.03 2.42
N ILE A 48 -8.12 3.83 2.08
CA ILE A 48 -6.74 3.37 1.94
C ILE A 48 -5.84 4.21 2.83
N LEU A 49 -4.98 3.54 3.59
CA LEU A 49 -4.06 4.16 4.52
C LEU A 49 -2.66 3.57 4.31
N VAL A 50 -1.73 4.41 3.89
CA VAL A 50 -0.32 4.07 3.76
C VAL A 50 0.39 4.39 5.07
N GLN A 51 1.08 3.40 5.64
CA GLN A 51 1.81 3.49 6.89
C GLN A 51 3.21 2.90 6.76
N GLY A 52 4.09 3.28 7.68
CA GLY A 52 5.44 2.76 7.76
C GLY A 52 6.48 3.81 7.42
N LYS A 53 7.71 3.35 7.22
CA LYS A 53 8.84 4.19 6.88
C LYS A 53 9.55 3.57 5.69
N LEU A 54 9.79 4.37 4.66
CA LEU A 54 10.60 3.91 3.54
C LEU A 54 11.96 3.50 4.08
N HIS A 55 12.35 2.25 3.79
CA HIS A 55 13.69 1.79 4.07
C HIS A 55 14.70 2.68 3.34
N PHE A 56 15.89 2.88 3.93
CA PHE A 56 16.94 3.72 3.35
C PHE A 56 17.37 3.28 1.94
N CYS A 57 17.19 2.00 1.60
CA CYS A 57 17.45 1.46 0.26
C CYS A 57 16.27 1.61 -0.72
N ALA A 58 15.12 2.13 -0.30
CA ALA A 58 14.02 2.38 -1.20
C ALA A 58 14.35 3.59 -2.09
N PRO A 59 14.16 3.50 -3.42
CA PRO A 59 14.43 4.62 -4.30
C PRO A 59 13.57 5.84 -3.91
N GLU A 60 14.13 7.05 -4.04
CA GLU A 60 13.41 8.29 -3.74
C GLU A 60 12.08 8.40 -4.53
N SER A 61 12.01 7.76 -5.69
CA SER A 61 10.83 7.66 -6.54
C SER A 61 9.71 6.75 -6.02
N THR A 62 9.95 5.90 -5.01
CA THR A 62 8.93 4.97 -4.47
C THR A 62 7.70 5.72 -3.97
N ARG A 63 7.89 6.87 -3.32
CA ARG A 63 6.77 7.69 -2.87
C ARG A 63 5.96 8.23 -4.05
N GLY A 64 6.61 8.78 -5.07
CA GLY A 64 5.94 9.28 -6.27
C GLY A 64 5.19 8.18 -7.03
N GLN A 65 5.75 6.97 -7.08
CA GLN A 65 5.07 5.80 -7.65
C GLN A 65 3.82 5.44 -6.84
N LEU A 66 3.92 5.35 -5.51
CA LEU A 66 2.75 5.10 -4.65
C LEU A 66 1.68 6.19 -4.84
N GLU A 67 2.06 7.47 -4.94
CA GLU A 67 1.13 8.58 -5.17
C GLU A 67 0.45 8.50 -6.54
N ALA A 68 1.12 7.98 -7.56
CA ALA A 68 0.55 7.76 -8.90
C ALA A 68 -0.35 6.51 -8.99
N ILE A 69 -0.03 5.47 -8.23
CA ILE A 69 -0.73 4.19 -8.23
C ILE A 69 -2.00 4.25 -7.36
N LEU A 70 -1.87 4.84 -6.16
CA LEU A 70 -2.92 4.87 -5.17
C LEU A 70 -3.93 5.98 -5.49
N PRO A 71 -5.22 5.78 -5.17
CA PRO A 71 -6.24 6.77 -5.45
C PRO A 71 -6.06 8.05 -4.59
N PRO A 72 -6.59 9.20 -5.04
CA PRO A 72 -6.34 10.50 -4.42
C PRO A 72 -6.87 10.64 -2.99
N HIS A 73 -7.84 9.82 -2.57
CA HIS A 73 -8.37 9.81 -1.20
C HIS A 73 -7.53 8.98 -0.22
N THR A 74 -6.34 8.54 -0.64
CA THR A 74 -5.39 7.80 0.20
C THR A 74 -4.90 8.67 1.35
N LYS A 75 -4.89 8.09 2.56
CA LYS A 75 -4.31 8.71 3.74
C LYS A 75 -2.86 8.28 3.88
N TRP A 76 -1.98 9.24 4.14
CA TRP A 76 -0.56 9.03 4.28
C TRP A 76 -0.17 9.25 5.73
N ASN A 77 0.39 8.23 6.35
CA ASN A 77 0.94 8.27 7.70
C ASN A 77 2.34 7.65 7.66
N LEU A 78 3.24 8.36 6.98
CA LEU A 78 4.66 8.02 6.87
C LEU A 78 5.36 8.64 8.09
N GLY A 79 5.87 7.80 8.99
CA GLY A 79 6.56 8.27 10.19
C GLY A 79 7.89 8.94 9.83
N GLY A 80 8.05 10.21 10.21
CA GLY A 80 9.31 10.95 10.16
C GLY A 80 10.28 10.46 11.21
#